data_AF-T1IGX0-F1
#
_entry.id   AF-T1IGX0-F1
#
_cell.length_a   1.000
_cell.length_b   1.000
_cell.length_c   1.000
_cell.angle_alpha   90.00
_cell.angle_beta   90.00
_cell.angle_gamma   90.00
#
_symmetry.space_group_name_H-M   'P 1'
#
loop_
_entity.id
_entity.type
_entity.pdbx_description
1 polymer ?
#
loop_
_entity_poly.entity_id
_entity_poly.type
_entity_poly.pdbx_seq_one_letter_code
_entity_poly.pdbx_strand_id
1 'polypeptide(L)'
;MELDPLYKALSLFRRRKFQECSNLCTEILQNNAFDQAAWSLKTRALTELVYVDDIEADEESIADCVMDENSIAQIARPGTSLRTPGTSHGGPTQVMRCLKNTFKKFNNL
;
A
#
# COMPACT_ATOMS: atom_id res chain seq x y z
N MET A 1 -26.61 -34.41 5.70
CA MET A 1 -26.96 -33.09 5.13
C MET A 1 -25.69 -32.56 4.50
N GLU A 2 -25.65 -32.51 3.18
CA GLU A 2 -24.48 -32.06 2.42
C GLU A 2 -24.48 -30.53 2.39
N LEU A 3 -23.34 -29.92 2.74
CA LEU A 3 -23.22 -28.46 2.78
C LEU A 3 -22.99 -27.96 1.35
N ASP A 4 -23.78 -26.97 0.91
CA ASP A 4 -23.62 -26.34 -0.39
C ASP A 4 -22.17 -25.81 -0.59
N PRO A 5 -21.50 -26.17 -1.70
CA PRO A 5 -20.10 -25.80 -1.95
C PRO A 5 -19.90 -24.28 -2.04
N LEU A 6 -20.86 -23.54 -2.60
CA LEU A 6 -20.78 -22.08 -2.68
C LEU A 6 -20.85 -21.45 -1.29
N TYR A 7 -21.74 -21.95 -0.42
CA TYR A 7 -21.80 -21.52 0.99
C TYR A 7 -20.48 -21.80 1.74
N LYS A 8 -19.84 -22.96 1.48
CA LYS A 8 -18.52 -23.27 2.04
C LYS A 8 -17.45 -22.29 1.56
N ALA A 9 -17.45 -21.93 0.27
CA ALA A 9 -16.53 -20.93 -0.29
C ALA A 9 -16.72 -19.56 0.38
N LEU A 10 -17.97 -19.11 0.55
CA LEU A 10 -18.29 -17.86 1.24
C LEU A 10 -17.82 -17.86 2.71
N SER A 11 -17.89 -19.01 3.39
CA SER A 11 -17.35 -19.16 4.74
C SER A 11 -15.82 -19.05 4.77
N LEU A 12 -15.12 -19.62 3.78
CA LEU A 12 -13.66 -19.49 3.63
C LEU A 12 -13.26 -18.04 3.38
N PHE A 13 -13.94 -17.35 2.46
CA PHE A 13 -13.71 -15.94 2.16
C PHE A 13 -13.83 -15.05 3.41
N ARG A 14 -14.90 -15.23 4.19
CA ARG A 14 -15.12 -14.47 5.44
C ARG A 14 -14.04 -14.68 6.49
N ARG A 15 -13.35 -15.82 6.48
CA ARG A 15 -12.22 -16.14 7.38
C ARG A 15 -10.87 -15.73 6.80
N ARG A 16 -10.84 -14.94 5.71
CA ARG A 16 -9.64 -14.53 4.97
C ARG A 16 -8.80 -15.69 4.42
N LYS A 17 -9.41 -16.87 4.23
CA LYS A 17 -8.77 -18.03 3.61
C LYS A 17 -8.91 -17.96 2.09
N PHE A 18 -8.30 -16.95 1.49
CA PHE A 18 -8.52 -16.59 0.09
C PHE A 18 -8.03 -17.63 -0.91
N GLN A 19 -6.89 -18.28 -0.65
CA GLN A 19 -6.37 -19.38 -1.48
C GLN A 19 -7.34 -20.57 -1.53
N GLU A 20 -7.76 -21.06 -0.35
CA GLU A 20 -8.72 -22.16 -0.24
C GLU A 20 -10.07 -21.81 -0.91
N CYS A 21 -10.53 -20.56 -0.76
CA CYS A 21 -11.74 -20.06 -1.41
C CYS A 21 -11.62 -20.06 -2.94
N SER A 22 -10.50 -19.56 -3.49
CA SER A 22 -10.26 -19.50 -4.93
C SER A 22 -10.21 -20.89 -5.57
N ASN A 23 -9.57 -21.85 -4.89
CA ASN A 23 -9.50 -23.24 -5.33
C ASN A 23 -10.90 -23.87 -5.38
N LEU A 24 -11.70 -23.71 -4.32
CA LEU A 24 -13.05 -24.24 -4.28
C LEU A 24 -13.97 -23.59 -5.34
N CYS A 25 -13.87 -22.27 -5.55
CA CYS A 25 -14.59 -21.62 -6.65
C CYS A 25 -14.14 -22.13 -8.02
N THR A 26 -12.89 -22.55 -8.19
CA THR A 26 -12.40 -23.15 -9.43
C THR A 26 -13.07 -24.51 -9.68
N GLU A 27 -13.21 -25.34 -8.64
CA GLU A 27 -13.94 -26.61 -8.71
C GLU A 27 -15.42 -26.39 -9.09
N ILE A 28 -16.07 -25.38 -8.49
CA ILE A 28 -17.47 -25.03 -8.82
C ILE A 28 -17.59 -24.61 -10.29
N LEU A 29 -16.68 -23.76 -10.78
CA LEU A 29 -16.69 -23.26 -12.16
C LEU A 29 -16.33 -24.34 -13.19
N GLN A 30 -15.54 -25.36 -12.82
CA GLN A 30 -15.29 -26.52 -13.68
C GLN A 30 -16.56 -27.34 -13.92
N ASN A 31 -17.43 -27.43 -12.91
CA ASN A 31 -18.72 -28.13 -13.03
C ASN A 31 -19.80 -27.26 -13.71
N ASN A 32 -19.83 -25.96 -13.41
CA ASN A 32 -20.75 -25.00 -14.00
C ASN A 32 -20.03 -23.69 -14.37
N ALA A 33 -19.66 -23.56 -15.64
CA ALA A 33 -18.91 -22.40 -16.14
C ALA A 33 -19.70 -21.08 -16.08
N PHE A 34 -21.03 -21.12 -15.96
CA PHE A 34 -21.90 -19.93 -15.96
C PHE A 34 -22.34 -19.50 -14.55
N ASP A 35 -21.76 -20.07 -13.49
CA ASP A 35 -22.02 -19.62 -12.12
C ASP A 35 -21.35 -18.26 -11.83
N GLN A 36 -22.14 -17.19 -11.98
CA GLN A 36 -21.70 -15.82 -11.74
C GLN A 36 -21.31 -15.57 -10.27
N ALA A 37 -21.95 -16.27 -9.31
CA ALA A 37 -21.65 -16.10 -7.89
C ALA A 37 -20.28 -16.69 -7.56
N ALA A 38 -19.98 -17.90 -8.06
CA ALA A 38 -18.66 -18.51 -7.90
C ALA A 38 -17.56 -17.69 -8.59
N TRP A 39 -17.84 -17.17 -9.79
CA TRP A 39 -16.90 -16.33 -10.55
C TRP A 39 -16.57 -15.02 -9.82
N SER A 40 -17.59 -14.28 -9.38
CA SER A 40 -17.39 -13.02 -8.64
C SER A 40 -16.72 -13.24 -7.29
N LEU A 41 -17.00 -14.36 -6.61
CA LEU A 41 -16.31 -14.69 -5.36
C LEU A 41 -14.84 -15.04 -5.59
N LYS A 42 -14.52 -15.75 -6.67
CA LYS A 42 -13.14 -16.08 -7.05
C LYS A 42 -12.32 -14.82 -7.36
N THR A 43 -12.86 -13.91 -8.18
CA THR A 43 -12.15 -12.67 -8.53
C THR A 43 -11.88 -11.82 -7.28
N ARG A 44 -12.86 -11.69 -6.38
CA ARG A 44 -12.69 -11.01 -5.09
C ARG A 44 -11.63 -11.68 -4.21
N ALA A 45 -11.63 -13.00 -4.11
CA ALA A 45 -10.63 -13.72 -3.32
C ALA A 45 -9.21 -13.48 -3.87
N LEU A 46 -9.04 -13.42 -5.20
CA LEU A 46 -7.75 -13.16 -5.82
C LEU A 46 -7.25 -11.74 -5.60
N THR A 47 -8.13 -10.73 -5.68
CA THR A 47 -7.74 -9.32 -5.41
C THR A 47 -7.40 -9.11 -3.94
N GLU A 48 -8.15 -9.70 -3.02
CA GLU A 48 -7.92 -9.60 -1.57
C GLU A 48 -6.64 -10.31 -1.12
N LEU A 49 -6.16 -11.29 -1.88
CA LEU A 49 -4.90 -11.97 -1.59
C LEU A 49 -3.68 -11.04 -1.70
N VAL A 50 -3.72 -10.14 -2.68
CA VAL A 50 -2.63 -9.21 -3.00
C VAL A 50 -2.99 -7.77 -2.68
N TYR A 51 -4.07 -7.57 -1.91
CA TYR A 51 -4.53 -6.23 -1.56
C TYR A 51 -3.51 -5.55 -0.65
N VAL A 52 -3.08 -4.37 -1.06
CA VAL A 52 -2.24 -3.44 -0.31
C VAL A 52 -3.06 -2.15 -0.15
N ASP A 53 -2.98 -1.51 1.01
CA ASP A 53 -3.64 -0.23 1.23
C ASP A 53 -2.92 0.86 0.42
N ASP A 54 -3.66 1.53 -0.46
CA ASP A 54 -3.12 2.58 -1.33
C ASP A 54 -2.54 3.76 -0.52
N ILE A 55 -2.98 3.97 0.72
CA ILE A 55 -2.44 5.01 1.60
C ILE A 55 -1.01 4.66 2.06
N GLU A 56 -0.71 3.38 2.24
CA GLU A 56 0.61 2.91 2.65
C GLU A 56 1.56 2.71 1.46
N ALA A 57 1.01 2.56 0.25
CA ALA A 57 1.77 2.32 -0.97
C ALA A 57 2.29 3.61 -1.65
N ASP A 58 2.24 4.76 -0.97
CA ASP A 58 2.74 6.02 -1.51
C ASP A 58 4.28 6.00 -1.60
N GLU A 59 4.79 5.80 -2.82
CA GLU A 59 6.22 5.75 -3.13
C GLU A 59 6.60 6.95 -3.99
N GLU A 60 7.36 7.90 -3.42
CA GLU A 60 7.84 9.08 -4.13
C GLU A 60 9.01 8.70 -5.06
N SER A 61 8.83 8.78 -6.38
CA SER A 61 9.88 8.49 -7.35
C SER A 61 10.86 9.66 -7.48
N ILE A 62 12.08 9.39 -7.95
CA ILE A 62 13.07 10.45 -8.26
C ILE A 62 12.52 11.42 -9.31
N ALA A 63 11.70 10.93 -10.24
CA ALA A 63 11.03 11.79 -11.22
C ALA A 63 10.09 12.78 -10.53
N ASP A 64 9.31 12.33 -9.55
CA ASP A 64 8.41 13.18 -8.78
C ASP A 64 9.21 14.13 -7.88
N CYS A 65 10.31 13.70 -7.26
CA CYS A 65 11.14 14.62 -6.46
C CYS A 65 11.71 15.78 -7.30
N VAL A 66 12.16 15.50 -8.53
CA VAL A 66 12.98 16.41 -9.35
C VAL A 66 12.17 17.24 -10.35
N MET A 67 11.13 16.64 -10.95
CA MET A 67 10.33 17.27 -12.02
C MET A 67 8.97 17.78 -11.53
N ASP A 68 8.62 17.56 -10.26
CA ASP A 68 7.34 18.02 -9.72
C ASP A 68 7.32 19.55 -9.50
N GLU A 69 6.51 20.24 -10.30
CA GLU A 69 6.21 21.66 -10.19
C GLU A 69 4.87 21.94 -9.48
N ASN A 70 4.27 20.97 -8.78
CA ASN A 70 3.00 21.18 -8.06
C ASN A 70 3.11 22.16 -6.87
N SER A 71 4.32 22.56 -6.45
CA SER A 71 4.50 23.59 -5.42
C SER A 71 4.40 25.01 -5.99
N ILE A 72 3.45 25.81 -5.48
CA ILE A 72 3.24 27.20 -5.91
C ILE A 72 4.42 28.11 -5.52
N ALA A 73 4.98 27.91 -4.34
CA ALA A 73 6.05 28.77 -3.81
C ALA A 73 7.43 28.21 -4.15
N GLN A 74 8.15 28.89 -5.04
CA GLN A 74 9.54 28.56 -5.39
C GLN A 74 10.50 28.76 -4.21
N ILE A 75 10.20 29.71 -3.31
CA ILE A 75 10.96 29.99 -2.09
C ILE A 75 9.97 30.10 -0.93
N ALA A 76 9.60 28.96 -0.34
CA ALA A 76 8.74 28.92 0.84
C ALA A 76 9.46 29.49 2.07
N ARG A 77 8.70 30.10 2.99
CA ARG A 77 9.25 30.56 4.27
C ARG A 77 9.66 29.34 5.12
N PRO A 78 10.69 29.46 5.98
CA PRO A 78 11.09 28.36 6.86
C PRO A 78 9.91 27.85 7.70
N GLY A 79 9.66 26.54 7.69
CA GLY A 79 8.56 25.92 8.43
C GLY A 79 7.20 25.95 7.73
N THR A 80 7.07 26.59 6.56
CA THR A 80 5.83 26.58 5.76
C THR A 80 5.93 25.64 4.54
N SER A 81 6.96 24.79 4.48
CA SER A 81 7.14 23.76 3.46
C SER A 81 7.83 22.54 4.06
N LEU A 82 7.37 21.35 3.66
CA LEU A 82 8.00 20.08 4.03
C LEU A 82 9.28 19.80 3.22
N ARG A 83 9.42 20.40 2.02
CA ARG A 83 10.59 20.18 1.13
C ARG A 83 11.87 20.81 1.66
N THR A 84 11.77 21.88 2.44
CA THR A 84 12.93 22.50 3.08
C THR A 84 13.10 21.92 4.48
N PRO A 85 14.24 21.28 4.79
CA PRO A 85 14.49 20.80 6.14
C PRO A 85 14.48 22.00 7.09
N GLY A 86 13.40 22.13 7.86
CA GLY A 86 13.31 23.13 8.91
C GLY A 86 14.50 22.97 9.84
N THR A 87 15.17 24.07 10.15
CA THR A 87 16.13 24.14 11.26
C THR A 87 15.35 23.90 12.56
N SER A 88 15.10 22.63 12.87
CA SER A 88 14.38 22.21 14.07
C SER A 88 15.23 22.56 15.29
N HIS A 89 14.94 23.68 15.93
CA HIS A 89 15.63 24.15 17.15
C HIS A 89 15.18 23.37 18.42
N GLY A 90 14.41 22.28 18.29
CA GLY A 90 13.81 21.56 19.43
C GLY A 90 14.00 20.04 19.45
N GLY A 91 14.82 19.46 18.57
CA GLY A 91 15.07 18.00 18.54
C GLY A 91 16.49 17.63 19.03
N PRO A 92 16.72 16.37 19.48
CA PRO A 92 18.06 15.91 19.86
C PRO A 92 19.10 16.20 18.78
N THR A 93 20.26 16.68 19.22
CA THR A 93 21.38 17.09 18.38
C THR A 93 21.88 15.94 17.51
N GLN A 94 22.49 16.26 16.37
CA GLN A 94 22.97 15.26 15.39
C GLN A 94 23.92 14.22 16.00
N VAL A 95 24.69 14.60 17.03
CA VAL A 95 25.60 13.71 17.77
C VAL A 95 24.88 12.61 18.58
N MET A 96 23.58 12.74 18.83
CA MET A 96 22.79 11.79 19.63
C MET A 96 21.84 10.93 18.77
N ARG A 97 21.75 11.18 17.46
CA ARG A 97 20.84 10.46 16.56
C ARG A 97 21.63 9.55 15.60
N CYS A 98 21.20 8.31 15.45
CA CYS A 98 21.70 7.44 14.37
C CYS A 98 21.22 7.99 13.02
N LEU A 99 22.16 8.37 12.15
CA LEU A 99 21.88 8.96 10.85
C LEU A 99 21.86 7.88 9.76
N LYS A 100 20.79 7.85 8.95
CA LYS A 100 20.83 7.29 7.60
C LYS A 100 20.86 8.45 6.62
N ASN A 101 21.76 8.39 5.64
CA ASN A 101 22.12 9.40 4.64
C ASN A 101 22.74 10.70 5.21
N THR A 102 24.07 10.70 5.25
CA THR A 102 24.93 11.86 5.51
C THR A 102 24.91 12.83 4.32
N PHE A 103 23.86 13.65 4.22
CA PHE A 103 23.89 14.87 3.39
C PHE A 103 23.23 16.04 4.12
N LYS A 104 23.59 16.22 5.39
CA LYS A 104 23.32 17.46 6.14
C LYS A 104 24.61 18.28 6.14
N LYS A 105 24.76 19.09 5.09
CA LYS A 105 25.93 19.91 4.70
C LYS A 105 26.80 20.39 5.87
N PHE A 106 28.08 19.99 5.86
CA PHE A 106 29.19 20.81 6.35
C PHE A 106 29.50 21.85 5.28
N ASN A 107 29.23 23.13 5.55
CA ASN A 107 29.88 24.24 4.89
C ASN A 107 30.03 25.36 5.92
N ASN A 108 31.22 25.43 6.50
CA ASN A 108 31.77 26.61 7.17
C ASN A 108 33.26 26.59 6.88
N LEU A 109 33.64 27.20 5.75
CA LEU A 109 34.84 27.99 5.47
C LEU A 109 34.77 28.47 4.02
#